data_AF-A0A917S4W5-F1
#
_entry.id   AF-A0A917S4W5-F1
#
_cell.length_a   1.000
_cell.length_b   1.000
_cell.length_c   1.000
_cell.angle_alpha   90.00
_cell.angle_beta   90.00
_cell.angle_gamma   90.00
#
_symmetry.space_group_name_H-M   'P 1'
#
loop_
_entity.id
_entity.type
_entity.pdbx_description
1 polymer ?
#
loop_
_entity_poly.entity_id
_entity_poly.type
_entity_poly.pdbx_seq_one_letter_code
_entity_poly.pdbx_strand_id
1 'polypeptide(L)' 'MKHEEIDQLYMKKRRKKITNNQCAEACGCTASMISYYFNHKHKMSEPKQDKLKKFIEEYPEYAIFKVAVKSKD' A
#
# COMPACT_ATOMS: atom_id res chain seq x y z
N MET A 1 -8.05 12.85 -7.27
CA MET A 1 -8.26 11.39 -7.33
C MET A 1 -9.72 11.06 -7.03
N LYS A 2 -10.36 10.22 -7.84
CA LYS A 2 -11.74 9.72 -7.65
C LYS A 2 -11.75 8.53 -6.68
N HIS A 3 -12.92 8.20 -6.12
CA HIS A 3 -13.06 7.04 -5.22
C HIS A 3 -12.57 5.73 -5.87
N GLU A 4 -12.86 5.51 -7.16
CA GLU A 4 -12.44 4.31 -7.89
C GLU A 4 -10.91 4.14 -7.93
N GLU A 5 -10.16 5.24 -8.07
CA GLU A 5 -8.70 5.20 -8.08
C GLU A 5 -8.14 4.87 -6.69
N ILE A 6 -8.78 5.36 -5.63
CA ILE A 6 -8.44 5.06 -4.24
C ILE A 6 -8.68 3.57 -3.95
N ASP A 7 -9.78 3.01 -4.45
CA ASP A 7 -10.10 1.59 -4.32
C ASP A 7 -9.08 0.70 -5.06
N GLN A 8 -8.67 1.09 -6.28
CA GLN A 8 -7.62 0.40 -7.02
C GLN A 8 -6.28 0.41 -6.26
N LEU A 9 -5.90 1.56 -5.68
CA LEU A 9 -4.72 1.69 -4.82
C LEU A 9 -4.80 0.78 -3.60
N TYR A 10 -5.97 0.71 -2.96
CA TYR A 10 -6.20 -0.17 -1.81
C TYR A 10 -6.02 -1.65 -2.19
N MET A 11 -6.54 -2.08 -3.34
CA MET A 11 -6.36 -3.45 -3.83
C MET A 11 -4.89 -3.77 -4.14
N LYS A 12 -4.15 -2.87 -4.78
CA LYS A 12 -2.70 -3.02 -5.01
C LYS A 12 -1.93 -3.15 -3.69
N LYS A 13 -2.22 -2.27 -2.73
CA LYS A 13 -1.65 -2.31 -1.38
C LYS A 13 -1.91 -3.67 -0.72
N ARG A 14 -3.15 -4.18 -0.78
CA ARG A 14 -3.53 -5.47 -0.22
C ARG A 14 -2.80 -6.64 -0.89
N ARG A 15 -2.70 -6.65 -2.23
CA ARG A 15 -1.94 -7.66 -2.99
C ARG A 15 -0.47 -7.73 -2.57
N LYS A 16 0.13 -6.56 -2.37
CA LYS A 16 1.53 -6.40 -1.96
C LYS A 16 1.78 -6.55 -0.45
N LYS A 17 0.73 -6.83 0.33
CA LYS A 17 0.76 -6.94 1.80
C LYS A 17 1.37 -5.71 2.50
N ILE A 18 1.20 -4.53 1.93
CA ILE A 18 1.69 -3.28 2.52
C ILE A 18 0.79 -2.89 3.69
N THR A 19 1.36 -2.54 4.83
CA THR A 19 0.63 -2.10 6.01
C THR A 19 0.31 -0.60 5.98
N ASN A 20 -0.69 -0.16 6.75
CA ASN A 20 -0.99 1.27 6.89
C ASN A 20 0.19 2.05 7.49
N ASN A 21 0.97 1.43 8.40
CA ASN A 21 2.14 2.06 9.02
C ASN A 21 3.22 2.36 7.99
N GLN A 22 3.53 1.40 7.10
CA GLN A 22 4.49 1.60 6.02
C GLN A 22 4.07 2.71 5.05
N CYS A 23 2.78 2.76 4.68
CA CYS A 23 2.23 3.86 3.90
C CYS A 23 2.36 5.20 4.62
N ALA A 24 2.11 5.23 5.93
CA ALA A 24 2.17 6.43 6.75
C ALA A 24 3.59 6.99 6.87
N GLU A 25 4.58 6.11 7.08
CA GLU A 25 6.01 6.45 7.09
C GLU A 25 6.45 7.03 5.74
N ALA A 26 6.10 6.37 4.63
CA ALA A 26 6.45 6.84 3.29
C ALA A 26 5.81 8.20 2.93
N CYS A 27 4.61 8.47 3.44
CA CYS A 27 3.86 9.69 3.17
C CYS A 27 4.11 10.81 4.19
N GLY A 28 4.81 10.54 5.29
CA GLY A 28 4.98 11.49 6.41
C GLY A 28 3.64 11.86 7.06
N CYS A 29 2.79 10.87 7.34
CA CYS A 29 1.51 11.07 8.02
C CYS A 29 1.23 9.96 9.04
N THR A 30 0.03 9.94 9.63
CA THR A 30 -0.36 8.90 10.59
C THR A 30 -1.08 7.74 9.90
N ALA A 31 -0.96 6.54 10.47
CA ALA A 31 -1.68 5.36 9.96
C ALA A 31 -3.21 5.54 9.95
N SER A 32 -3.74 6.31 10.91
CA SER A 32 -5.15 6.68 10.96
C SER A 32 -5.55 7.53 9.75
N MET A 33 -4.71 8.48 9.33
CA MET A 33 -4.95 9.30 8.14
C MET A 33 -4.99 8.45 6.86
N ILE A 34 -4.10 7.46 6.75
CA ILE A 34 -4.11 6.49 5.64
C ILE A 34 -5.41 5.67 5.65
N SER A 35 -5.84 5.21 6.84
CA SER A 35 -7.10 4.49 6.99
C SER A 35 -8.30 5.34 6.58
N TYR A 36 -8.38 6.60 7.05
CA TYR A 36 -9.46 7.50 6.66
C TYR A 36 -9.46 7.81 5.17
N TYR A 37 -8.29 7.95 4.55
CA TYR A 37 -8.16 8.16 3.11
C TYR A 37 -8.73 6.98 2.31
N PHE A 38 -8.33 5.74 2.62
CA PHE A 38 -8.83 4.56 1.92
C PHE A 38 -10.32 4.29 2.17
N ASN A 39 -10.88 4.79 3.26
CA ASN A 39 -12.31 4.72 3.56
C ASN A 39 -13.10 5.92 3.01
N HIS A 40 -12.50 6.77 2.18
CA HIS A 40 -13.12 7.98 1.60
C HIS A 40 -13.61 9.00 2.64
N LYS A 41 -13.14 8.90 3.89
CA LYS A 41 -13.53 9.79 5.00
C LYS A 41 -12.68 11.05 5.10
N HIS A 42 -11.51 11.06 4.46
CA HIS A 42 -10.59 12.19 4.49
C HIS A 42 -9.85 12.33 3.17
N LYS A 43 -9.71 13.57 2.69
CA LYS A 43 -8.97 13.88 1.47
C LYS A 43 -7.56 14.34 1.83
N MET A 44 -6.55 13.55 1.45
CA MET A 44 -5.16 13.98 1.60
C MET A 44 -4.81 15.07 0.58
N SER A 45 -3.78 15.87 0.87
CA SER A 45 -3.19 16.79 -0.11
C SER A 45 -2.62 16.02 -1.31
N GLU A 46 -2.69 16.59 -2.52
CA GLU A 46 -2.18 15.96 -3.76
C GLU A 46 -0.73 15.44 -3.65
N PRO A 47 0.25 16.17 -3.08
CA PRO A 47 1.62 15.66 -2.96
C PRO A 47 1.74 14.37 -2.13
N LYS A 48 0.84 14.17 -1.16
CA LYS A 48 0.80 12.95 -0.34
C LYS A 48 0.13 11.80 -1.09
N GLN A 49 -0.87 12.09 -1.92
CA GLN A 49 -1.49 11.09 -2.77
C GLN A 49 -0.49 10.55 -3.79
N ASP A 50 0.32 11.43 -4.39
CA ASP A 50 1.36 11.03 -5.35
C ASP A 50 2.45 10.19 -4.70
N LYS A 51 2.92 10.58 -3.50
CA LYS A 51 3.87 9.78 -2.72
C LYS A 51 3.30 8.39 -2.39
N LEU A 52 2.05 8.33 -1.94
CA LEU A 52 1.39 7.07 -1.61
C LEU A 52 1.28 6.16 -2.84
N LYS A 53 0.87 6.72 -3.98
CA LYS A 53 0.75 5.99 -5.24
C LYS A 53 2.10 5.43 -5.68
N LYS A 54 3.12 6.28 -5.74
CA LYS A 54 4.48 5.89 -6.12
C LYS A 54 5.01 4.79 -5.20
N PHE A 55 4.86 4.95 -3.88
CA PHE A 55 5.29 3.96 -2.91
C PHE A 55 4.61 2.60 -3.13
N ILE A 56 3.28 2.56 -3.31
CA ILE A 56 2.56 1.31 -3.56
C ILE A 56 2.96 0.69 -4.90
N GLU A 57 3.26 1.48 -5.92
CA GLU A 57 3.66 0.99 -7.24
C GLU A 57 5.08 0.41 -7.23
N GLU A 58 6.01 1.05 -6.54
CA GLU A 58 7.42 0.62 -6.44
C GLU A 58 7.64 -0.52 -5.43
N TYR A 59 6.73 -0.72 -4.47
CA TYR A 59 6.88 -1.78 -3.47
C TYR A 59 6.91 -3.17 -4.14
N PRO A 60 7.88 -4.05 -3.83
CA PRO A 60 7.99 -5.35 -4.45
C PRO A 60 6.76 -6.20 -4.18
N GLU A 61 6.32 -6.98 -5.16
CA GLU A 61 5.27 -7.96 -4.92
C GLU A 61 5.78 -9.03 -3.96
N TYR A 62 4.93 -9.44 -3.01
CA TYR A 62 5.26 -10.55 -2.12
C TYR A 62 5.21 -11.84 -2.93
N ALA A 63 6.29 -12.14 -3.66
CA ALA A 63 6.48 -13.43 -4.31
C ALA A 63 6.52 -14.49 -3.21
N ILE A 64 5.51 -15.36 -3.18
CA ILE A 64 5.51 -16.53 -2.32
C ILE A 64 6.68 -17.39 -2.80
N PHE A 65 7.84 -17.26 -2.16
CA PHE A 65 8.91 -18.23 -2.31
C PHE A 65 8.38 -19.56 -1.76
N LYS A 66 7.87 -20.40 -2.67
CA LYS A 66 7.68 -21.82 -2.42
C LYS A 66 9.09 -22.39 -2.23
N VAL A 67 9.57 -22.43 -0.98
CA VAL A 67 10.79 -23.15 -0.64
C VAL A 67 10.49 -24.62 -0.89
N ALA A 68 10.83 -25.10 -2.08
CA ALA A 68 10.99 -26.52 -2.32
C ALA A 68 12.17 -26.96 -1.45
N VAL A 69 11.86 -27.40 -0.23
CA VAL A 69 12.81 -28.12 0.62
C VAL A 69 13.12 -29.41 -0.13
N LYS A 70 14.17 -29.38 -0.96
CA LYS A 70 14.84 -30.61 -1.38
C LYS A 70 15.46 -31.19 -0.11
N SER A 71 14.77 -32.13 0.50
CA SER A 71 15.40 -33.14 1.34
C SER A 71 16.51 -33.76 0.50
N LYS A 72 17.76 -33.47 0.86
CA LYS A 72 18.91 -34.22 0.36
C LYS A 72 18.94 -35.56 1.10
N ASP A 73 19.28 -36.58 0.33
CA ASP A 73 19.42 -38.00 0.65
C ASP A 73 20.06 -38.33 2.00
#